data_AF-A0A9D9GXM3-F1
#
_entry.id   AF-A0A9D9GXM3-F1
#
_cell.length_a   1.000
_cell.length_b   1.000
_cell.length_c   1.000
_cell.angle_alpha   90.00
_cell.angle_beta   90.00
_cell.angle_gamma   90.00
#
_symmetry.space_group_name_H-M   'P 1'
#
loop_
_entity.id
_entity.type
_entity.pdbx_description
1 polymer ?
#
loop_
_entity_poly.entity_id
_entity_poly.type
_entity_poly.pdbx_seq_one_letter_code
_entity_poly.pdbx_strand_id
1 'polypeptide(L)'
;MKNLYKIPLFILSIILASCSEENNVDSTHITVLNIEEGIKNMSDIQLSKYASSVEYIPLETSNESFLGEISDFVATDSNFYLCSTNGNSVMEFSSDGKFVKAIGTKGRGPGEHMGIDRIFPTQNEGIGIMTFNKSILYDKSGNYVMELPGFGNTGLNRAERLLPYKNDKYIFSYLTTDTTENKRTENLCIIDSTGAVVLNYGLGNGYEKPTDYLLLGKRLPMPRPFVAALYKYNDEYRFANGRFDTVFTYLPDYGKKECYVMEYGKYYSLTYETLEYEKRIDASANPQLMETDDFLLFRMSLPTEVWTMYNGADGKADVLFLYDKTDKKLSLLKPDKQNKISSFVNDIDGGAAFTPFYMKDNIMYQIIDAMTFIETARESGSPQMQNIAAQLTDESNPVIMAVRLK
;
A
#
# COMPACT_ATOMS: atom_id res chain seq x y z
N MET A 1 -57.21 17.46 74.91
CA MET A 1 -56.48 18.75 75.04
C MET A 1 -55.04 18.56 74.59
N LYS A 2 -54.53 19.58 73.91
CA LYS A 2 -53.19 19.78 73.33
C LYS A 2 -53.04 19.42 71.84
N ASN A 3 -52.52 20.42 71.16
CA ASN A 3 -52.75 20.81 69.77
C ASN A 3 -51.64 20.32 68.83
N LEU A 4 -52.01 20.34 67.54
CA LEU A 4 -51.19 20.41 66.34
C LEU A 4 -49.87 21.18 66.50
N TYR A 5 -48.84 20.76 65.75
CA TYR A 5 -48.12 21.64 64.80
C TYR A 5 -47.66 20.85 63.57
N LYS A 6 -47.93 21.42 62.39
CA LYS A 6 -47.43 21.05 61.05
C LYS A 6 -45.94 21.40 60.93
N ILE A 7 -45.18 20.73 60.07
CA ILE A 7 -44.04 21.25 59.26
C ILE A 7 -43.53 20.13 58.32
N PRO A 8 -42.96 20.46 57.14
CA PRO A 8 -43.37 19.91 55.87
C PRO A 8 -42.48 18.81 55.31
N LEU A 9 -43.08 18.09 54.36
CA LEU A 9 -42.52 17.15 53.41
C LEU A 9 -41.32 17.77 52.65
N PHE A 10 -40.11 17.27 52.90
CA PHE A 10 -38.97 17.51 52.02
C PHE A 10 -38.13 16.23 51.89
N ILE A 11 -38.15 15.69 50.67
CA ILE A 11 -37.06 14.99 49.99
C ILE A 11 -36.49 13.74 50.67
N LEU A 12 -36.74 12.57 50.08
CA LEU A 12 -35.74 11.86 49.24
C LEU A 12 -36.10 10.36 49.12
N SER A 13 -36.92 10.01 48.13
CA SER A 13 -36.90 8.65 47.57
C SER A 13 -37.63 8.64 46.22
N ILE A 14 -37.08 9.36 45.24
CA ILE A 14 -37.32 9.02 43.83
C ILE A 14 -36.50 7.75 43.59
N ILE A 15 -37.10 6.60 43.91
CA ILE A 15 -36.72 5.32 43.35
C ILE A 15 -37.47 5.23 42.03
N LEU A 16 -36.97 5.96 41.03
CA LEU A 16 -37.19 5.58 39.65
C LEU A 16 -35.90 4.88 39.24
N ALA A 17 -36.00 3.55 39.18
CA ALA A 17 -35.04 2.71 38.50
C ALA A 17 -35.00 3.16 37.02
N SER A 18 -34.15 4.14 36.74
CA SER A 18 -33.53 4.26 35.44
C SER A 18 -32.35 3.30 35.47
N CYS A 19 -32.58 2.08 35.00
CA CYS A 19 -31.51 1.41 34.28
C CYS A 19 -31.18 2.35 33.13
N SER A 20 -30.13 3.14 33.27
CA SER A 20 -29.37 3.51 32.09
C SER A 20 -28.91 2.19 31.50
N GLU A 21 -29.47 1.81 30.36
CA GLU A 21 -28.70 1.00 29.42
C GLU A 21 -27.37 1.73 29.28
N GLU A 22 -26.33 1.18 29.90
CA GLU A 22 -24.99 1.36 29.38
C GLU A 22 -25.13 0.96 27.91
N ASN A 23 -25.12 1.97 27.04
CA ASN A 23 -24.78 1.79 25.65
C ASN A 23 -23.33 1.28 25.64
N ASN A 24 -23.15 0.00 25.99
CA ASN A 24 -22.13 -0.81 25.38
C ASN A 24 -22.45 -0.76 23.89
N VAL A 25 -21.78 0.16 23.20
CA VAL A 25 -21.64 0.12 21.76
C VAL A 25 -20.78 -1.11 21.47
N ASP A 26 -21.41 -2.26 21.59
CA ASP A 26 -20.91 -3.52 21.09
C ASP A 26 -21.14 -3.48 19.58
N SER A 27 -20.15 -2.97 18.85
CA SER A 27 -20.12 -3.07 17.39
C SER A 27 -18.71 -3.34 16.91
N THR A 28 -18.16 -4.49 17.32
CA THR A 28 -17.08 -5.19 16.63
C THR A 28 -17.62 -5.81 15.33
N HIS A 29 -18.18 -5.00 14.42
CA HIS A 29 -18.55 -5.51 13.10
C HIS A 29 -17.31 -5.52 12.22
N ILE A 30 -16.58 -6.64 12.26
CA ILE A 30 -15.47 -6.91 11.35
C ILE A 30 -16.05 -7.13 9.96
N THR A 31 -15.51 -6.44 8.94
CA THR A 31 -15.93 -6.63 7.56
C THR A 31 -15.28 -7.88 6.98
N VAL A 32 -16.09 -8.86 6.57
CA VAL A 32 -15.60 -10.07 5.89
C VAL A 32 -15.63 -9.84 4.38
N LEU A 33 -14.49 -10.05 3.73
CA LEU A 33 -14.29 -9.90 2.29
C LEU A 33 -14.22 -11.29 1.65
N ASN A 34 -15.31 -11.74 1.03
CA ASN A 34 -15.35 -13.04 0.36
C ASN A 34 -14.63 -12.99 -0.99
N ILE A 35 -13.39 -13.46 -1.04
CA ILE A 35 -12.52 -13.39 -2.22
C ILE A 35 -13.07 -14.25 -3.36
N GLU A 36 -13.62 -15.43 -3.05
CA GLU A 36 -14.21 -16.31 -4.06
C GLU A 36 -15.40 -15.65 -4.76
N GLU A 37 -16.25 -14.96 -4.02
CA GLU A 37 -17.35 -14.17 -4.56
C GLU A 37 -16.83 -12.96 -5.36
N GLY A 38 -15.81 -12.27 -4.85
CA GLY A 38 -15.16 -11.16 -5.56
C GLY A 38 -14.65 -11.54 -6.95
N ILE A 39 -14.07 -12.73 -7.10
CA ILE A 39 -13.62 -13.28 -8.39
C ILE A 39 -14.81 -13.52 -9.33
N LYS A 40 -15.92 -14.06 -8.82
CA LYS A 40 -17.16 -14.26 -9.59
C LYS A 40 -17.79 -12.93 -10.00
N ASN A 41 -17.61 -11.89 -9.18
CA ASN A 41 -18.10 -10.53 -9.38
C ASN A 41 -17.12 -9.66 -10.20
N MET A 42 -16.40 -10.24 -11.14
CA MET A 42 -15.51 -9.49 -12.03
C MET A 42 -16.31 -8.52 -12.90
N SER A 43 -15.91 -7.25 -12.92
CA SER A 43 -16.65 -6.23 -13.65
C SER A 43 -15.78 -5.07 -14.13
N ASP A 44 -16.27 -4.38 -15.16
CA ASP A 44 -15.76 -3.08 -15.59
C ASP A 44 -16.22 -2.03 -14.57
N ILE A 45 -15.28 -1.46 -13.81
CA ILE A 45 -15.56 -0.41 -12.83
C ILE A 45 -15.19 0.94 -13.43
N GLN A 46 -16.18 1.83 -13.58
CA GLN A 46 -16.00 3.17 -14.11
C GLN A 46 -15.23 4.04 -13.11
N LEU A 47 -14.18 4.71 -13.60
CA LEU A 47 -13.34 5.58 -12.79
C LEU A 47 -14.13 6.77 -12.25
N SER A 48 -15.07 7.29 -13.04
CA SER A 48 -15.96 8.38 -12.66
C SER A 48 -16.86 8.05 -11.46
N LYS A 49 -16.98 6.79 -11.03
CA LYS A 49 -17.69 6.43 -9.79
C LYS A 49 -17.00 7.09 -8.58
N TYR A 50 -15.67 6.99 -8.49
CA TYR A 50 -14.88 7.41 -7.32
C TYR A 50 -14.00 8.65 -7.57
N ALA A 51 -13.74 9.00 -8.82
CA ALA A 51 -12.85 10.10 -9.17
C ALA A 51 -13.59 11.29 -9.80
N SER A 52 -13.05 12.48 -9.60
CA SER A 52 -13.56 13.76 -10.08
C SER A 52 -12.78 14.28 -11.29
N SER A 53 -11.48 13.98 -11.39
CA SER A 53 -10.65 14.43 -12.51
C SER A 53 -9.47 13.49 -12.78
N VAL A 54 -8.98 13.54 -14.01
CA VAL A 54 -7.75 12.89 -14.49
C VAL A 54 -6.81 13.96 -15.04
N GLU A 55 -5.53 13.84 -14.75
CA GLU A 55 -4.47 14.67 -15.32
C GLU A 55 -3.29 13.79 -15.76
N TYR A 56 -2.69 14.11 -16.91
CA TYR A 56 -1.48 13.47 -17.39
C TYR A 56 -0.33 14.45 -17.38
N ILE A 57 0.77 14.07 -16.73
CA ILE A 57 1.92 14.92 -16.45
C ILE A 57 3.15 14.24 -17.07
N PRO A 58 3.58 14.67 -18.27
CA PRO A 58 4.78 14.11 -18.90
C PRO A 58 6.03 14.53 -18.13
N LEU A 59 6.87 13.57 -17.75
CA LEU A 59 8.13 13.87 -17.09
C LEU A 59 9.16 14.39 -18.11
N GLU A 60 9.85 15.46 -17.76
CA GLU A 60 10.89 16.05 -18.59
C GLU A 60 11.97 15.02 -18.94
N THR A 61 12.29 14.90 -20.23
CA THR A 61 13.33 14.00 -20.73
C THR A 61 14.57 14.78 -21.15
N SER A 62 15.69 14.44 -20.54
CA SER A 62 17.01 14.99 -20.84
C SER A 62 18.09 13.97 -20.48
N ASN A 63 19.35 14.24 -20.85
CA ASN A 63 20.47 13.40 -20.44
C ASN A 63 20.64 13.34 -18.91
N GLU A 64 20.17 14.36 -18.19
CA GLU A 64 20.28 14.43 -16.73
C GLU A 64 19.08 13.81 -16.01
N SER A 65 17.94 13.71 -16.70
CA SER A 65 16.66 13.27 -16.12
C SER A 65 16.16 11.92 -16.65
N PHE A 66 16.90 11.27 -17.53
CA PHE A 66 16.49 10.00 -18.15
C PHE A 66 16.22 8.91 -17.09
N LEU A 67 15.04 8.31 -17.18
CA LEU A 67 14.56 7.24 -16.31
C LEU A 67 14.55 5.92 -17.07
N GLY A 68 15.19 4.89 -16.50
CA GLY A 68 14.97 3.52 -16.92
C GLY A 68 13.67 2.96 -16.35
N GLU A 69 13.60 1.63 -16.21
CA GLU A 69 12.48 0.97 -15.54
C GLU A 69 12.32 1.49 -14.12
N ILE A 70 11.11 1.92 -13.75
CA ILE A 70 10.80 2.53 -12.46
C ILE A 70 10.68 1.44 -11.39
N SER A 71 11.43 1.58 -10.30
CA SER A 71 11.43 0.64 -9.17
C SER A 71 10.62 1.12 -7.97
N ASP A 72 10.47 2.43 -7.78
CA ASP A 72 9.68 3.01 -6.69
C ASP A 72 9.27 4.45 -7.01
N PHE A 73 8.18 4.90 -6.38
CA PHE A 73 7.57 6.22 -6.60
C PHE A 73 7.00 6.77 -5.31
N VAL A 74 7.26 8.06 -5.05
CA VAL A 74 6.65 8.83 -3.97
C VAL A 74 6.18 10.17 -4.54
N ALA A 75 4.93 10.52 -4.28
CA ALA A 75 4.43 11.87 -4.47
C ALA A 75 4.46 12.63 -3.13
N THR A 76 4.71 13.93 -3.20
CA THR A 76 4.52 14.90 -2.11
C THR A 76 3.55 15.99 -2.58
N ASP A 77 3.28 17.02 -1.77
CA ASP A 77 2.44 18.13 -2.24
C ASP A 77 3.09 18.96 -3.36
N SER A 78 4.42 18.95 -3.43
CA SER A 78 5.17 19.79 -4.38
C SER A 78 5.86 19.00 -5.50
N ASN A 79 6.34 17.79 -5.20
CA ASN A 79 7.27 17.06 -6.08
C ASN A 79 6.94 15.56 -6.18
N PHE A 80 7.39 14.96 -7.29
CA PHE A 80 7.47 13.52 -7.52
C PHE A 80 8.91 13.05 -7.37
N TYR A 81 9.07 11.89 -6.74
CA TYR A 81 10.36 11.24 -6.54
C TYR A 81 10.31 9.85 -7.16
N LEU A 82 11.21 9.57 -8.09
CA LEU A 82 11.28 8.31 -8.83
C LEU A 82 12.63 7.65 -8.67
N CYS A 83 12.62 6.33 -8.50
CA CYS A 83 13.81 5.50 -8.60
C CYS A 83 13.73 4.63 -9.85
N SER A 84 14.86 4.44 -10.53
CA SER A 84 14.98 3.43 -11.57
C SER A 84 15.71 2.18 -11.05
N THR A 85 15.38 0.99 -11.56
CA THR A 85 16.07 -0.28 -11.24
C THR A 85 17.57 -0.23 -11.48
N ASN A 86 18.02 0.59 -12.44
CA ASN A 86 19.44 0.79 -12.77
C ASN A 86 20.01 2.12 -12.23
N GLY A 87 19.17 2.93 -11.58
CA GLY A 87 19.55 4.24 -11.03
C GLY A 87 20.33 4.10 -9.72
N ASN A 88 21.30 4.99 -9.51
CA ASN A 88 21.98 5.13 -8.22
C ASN A 88 21.57 6.41 -7.47
N SER A 89 20.45 7.02 -7.86
CA SER A 89 19.93 8.27 -7.31
C SER A 89 18.40 8.28 -7.41
N VAL A 90 17.77 9.11 -6.58
CA VAL A 90 16.35 9.43 -6.66
C VAL A 90 16.20 10.66 -7.56
N MET A 91 15.37 10.55 -8.59
CA MET A 91 15.10 11.66 -9.49
C MET A 91 13.91 12.47 -8.97
N GLU A 92 14.16 13.74 -8.68
CA GLU A 92 13.14 14.69 -8.24
C GLU A 92 12.60 15.45 -9.45
N PHE A 93 11.28 15.41 -9.60
CA PHE A 93 10.53 16.20 -10.55
C PHE A 93 9.53 17.06 -9.79
N SER A 94 9.27 18.26 -10.28
CA SER A 94 8.19 19.08 -9.75
C SER A 94 6.83 18.50 -10.16
N SER A 95 5.76 18.93 -9.50
CA SER A 95 4.41 18.44 -9.75
C SER A 95 3.90 18.67 -11.17
N ASP A 96 4.53 19.56 -11.96
CA ASP A 96 4.22 19.79 -13.38
C ASP A 96 5.10 18.97 -14.35
N GLY A 97 5.96 18.10 -13.82
CA GLY A 97 6.81 17.19 -14.58
C GLY A 97 8.19 17.73 -14.93
N LYS A 98 8.57 18.95 -14.53
CA LYS A 98 9.94 19.46 -14.77
C LYS A 98 10.97 18.81 -13.87
N PHE A 99 12.11 18.45 -14.44
CA PHE A 99 13.22 17.89 -13.68
C PHE A 99 13.80 18.94 -12.74
N VAL A 100 14.00 18.57 -11.47
CA VAL A 100 14.56 19.47 -10.45
C VAL A 100 16.02 19.12 -10.20
N LYS A 101 16.29 17.86 -9.82
CA LYS A 101 17.63 17.33 -9.52
C LYS A 101 17.61 15.83 -9.25
N ALA A 102 18.81 15.25 -9.19
CA ALA A 102 19.03 13.93 -8.60
C ALA A 102 19.42 14.08 -7.11
N ILE A 103 18.82 13.27 -6.24
CA ILE A 103 19.08 13.20 -4.81
C ILE A 103 19.77 11.87 -4.49
N GLY A 104 20.80 11.95 -3.65
CA GLY A 104 21.59 10.80 -3.24
C GLY A 104 22.69 10.46 -4.24
N THR A 105 23.85 10.10 -3.70
CA THR A 105 25.02 9.71 -4.49
C THR A 105 25.49 8.33 -4.09
N LYS A 106 26.06 7.62 -5.07
CA LYS A 106 26.63 6.30 -4.81
C LYS A 106 27.91 6.43 -4.01
N GLY A 107 27.97 5.77 -2.85
CA GLY A 107 29.15 5.75 -2.02
C GLY A 107 28.92 5.22 -0.62
N ARG A 108 29.89 5.46 0.26
CA ARG A 108 29.92 4.95 1.65
C ARG A 108 30.04 6.05 2.70
N GLY A 109 30.19 7.30 2.28
CA GLY A 109 30.23 8.45 3.17
C GLY A 109 28.87 8.79 3.79
N PRO A 110 28.84 9.77 4.71
CA PRO A 110 27.59 10.34 5.22
C PRO A 110 26.75 10.89 4.07
N GLY A 111 25.47 10.52 4.01
CA GLY A 111 24.57 10.89 2.92
C GLY A 111 24.71 10.07 1.65
N GLU A 112 25.70 9.18 1.54
CA GLU A 112 25.88 8.33 0.36
C GLU A 112 25.31 6.92 0.58
N HIS A 113 24.91 6.25 -0.51
CA HIS A 113 24.39 4.89 -0.45
C HIS A 113 25.01 3.95 -1.49
N MET A 114 25.03 2.64 -1.20
CA MET A 114 25.52 1.64 -2.15
C MET A 114 24.43 1.10 -3.08
N GLY A 115 23.16 1.39 -2.78
CA GLY A 115 21.98 0.98 -3.53
C GLY A 115 20.72 1.48 -2.83
N ILE A 116 19.61 1.52 -3.57
CA ILE A 116 18.30 1.96 -3.09
C ILE A 116 17.38 0.73 -3.06
N ASP A 117 16.76 0.47 -1.92
CA ASP A 117 15.74 -0.58 -1.79
C ASP A 117 14.32 0.02 -1.94
N ARG A 118 14.08 1.12 -1.22
CA ARG A 118 12.83 1.89 -1.25
C ARG A 118 13.09 3.37 -1.03
N ILE A 119 12.12 4.18 -1.44
CA ILE A 119 11.99 5.57 -1.02
C ILE A 119 10.72 5.77 -0.20
N PHE A 120 10.71 6.78 0.67
CA PHE A 120 9.56 7.10 1.50
C PHE A 120 9.47 8.59 1.82
N PRO A 121 8.26 9.17 1.94
CA PRO A 121 8.11 10.57 2.33
C PRO A 121 8.53 10.78 3.79
N THR A 122 9.16 11.91 4.07
CA THR A 122 9.42 12.37 5.44
C THR A 122 8.28 13.25 5.96
N GLN A 123 8.28 13.60 7.25
CA GLN A 123 7.24 14.46 7.83
C GLN A 123 7.18 15.88 7.26
N ASN A 124 8.30 16.40 6.75
CA ASN A 124 8.44 17.78 6.29
C ASN A 124 8.63 17.85 4.77
N GLU A 125 7.87 17.04 4.02
CA GLU A 125 7.87 16.97 2.55
C GLU A 125 9.21 16.59 1.88
N GLY A 126 10.23 16.25 2.67
CA GLY A 126 11.47 15.68 2.18
C GLY A 126 11.34 14.20 1.84
N ILE A 127 12.44 13.60 1.40
CA ILE A 127 12.49 12.21 0.95
C ILE A 127 13.49 11.40 1.78
N GLY A 128 13.12 10.16 2.10
CA GLY A 128 14.00 9.16 2.70
C GLY A 128 14.41 8.12 1.67
N ILE A 129 15.70 7.77 1.65
CA ILE A 129 16.26 6.66 0.88
C ILE A 129 16.53 5.51 1.84
N MET A 130 15.78 4.42 1.71
CA MET A 130 16.02 3.19 2.46
C MET A 130 17.01 2.31 1.70
N THR A 131 18.04 1.88 2.40
CA THR A 131 19.06 0.95 1.92
C THR A 131 19.06 -0.29 2.82
N PHE A 132 19.85 -1.31 2.47
CA PHE A 132 20.01 -2.50 3.30
C PHE A 132 20.54 -2.20 4.73
N ASN A 133 21.43 -1.21 4.86
CA ASN A 133 22.19 -0.96 6.11
C ASN A 133 21.85 0.35 6.82
N LYS A 134 21.09 1.25 6.18
CA LYS A 134 20.67 2.54 6.73
C LYS A 134 19.51 3.14 5.96
N SER A 135 18.80 4.07 6.58
CA SER A 135 17.93 5.00 5.89
C SER A 135 18.54 6.39 5.92
N ILE A 136 18.55 7.09 4.80
CA ILE A 136 19.14 8.43 4.66
C ILE A 136 18.01 9.41 4.42
N LEU A 137 17.88 10.44 5.26
CA LEU A 137 16.81 11.42 5.19
C LEU A 137 17.33 12.70 4.56
N TYR A 138 16.56 13.24 3.63
CA TYR A 138 16.78 14.52 2.96
C TYR A 138 15.62 15.45 3.23
N ASP A 139 15.89 16.76 3.31
CA ASP A 139 14.85 17.77 3.42
C ASP A 139 14.14 17.98 2.07
N LYS A 140 13.10 18.83 2.06
CA LYS A 140 12.37 19.20 0.83
C LYS A 140 13.22 19.91 -0.23
N SER A 141 14.42 20.37 0.14
CA SER A 141 15.39 20.98 -0.76
C SER A 141 16.45 19.96 -1.21
N GLY A 142 16.28 18.67 -0.90
CA GLY A 142 17.19 17.60 -1.27
C GLY A 142 18.53 17.64 -0.51
N ASN A 143 18.63 18.40 0.58
CA ASN A 143 19.84 18.42 1.40
C ASN A 143 19.82 17.26 2.38
N TYR A 144 20.98 16.63 2.57
CA TYR A 144 21.17 15.61 3.59
C TYR A 144 20.84 16.17 4.98
N VAL A 145 20.00 15.46 5.74
CA VAL A 145 19.63 15.79 7.11
C VAL A 145 20.32 14.86 8.09
N MET A 146 20.08 13.56 7.96
CA MET A 146 20.59 12.56 8.90
C MET A 146 20.51 11.13 8.35
N GLU A 147 21.08 10.18 9.09
CA GLU A 147 20.93 8.75 8.86
C GLU A 147 20.26 8.07 10.05
N LEU A 148 19.35 7.15 9.75
CA LEU A 148 18.80 6.20 10.70
C LEU A 148 19.53 4.86 10.50
N PRO A 149 19.89 4.15 11.60
CA PRO A 149 20.54 2.86 11.50
C PRO A 149 19.63 1.89 10.73
N GLY A 150 20.21 1.13 9.82
CA GLY A 150 19.43 0.20 9.03
C GLY A 150 19.28 -1.15 9.70
N PHE A 151 18.29 -1.85 9.20
CA PHE A 151 17.66 -2.97 9.87
C PHE A 151 18.49 -4.27 9.75
N GLY A 152 19.47 -4.32 8.83
CA GLY A 152 20.31 -5.49 8.57
C GLY A 152 21.25 -5.92 9.71
N ASN A 153 21.71 -4.99 10.56
CA ASN A 153 22.58 -5.31 11.70
C ASN A 153 21.80 -5.79 12.95
N THR A 154 20.47 -5.77 12.88
CA THR A 154 19.56 -6.14 13.98
C THR A 154 18.84 -7.47 13.75
N GLY A 155 19.22 -8.25 12.71
CA GLY A 155 18.54 -9.51 12.34
C GLY A 155 17.17 -9.32 11.67
N LEU A 156 16.84 -8.08 11.29
CA LEU A 156 15.60 -7.71 10.62
C LEU A 156 15.82 -7.94 9.13
N ASN A 157 15.06 -8.88 8.55
CA ASN A 157 15.39 -9.34 7.21
C ASN A 157 14.91 -8.38 6.12
N ARG A 158 13.81 -7.66 6.34
CA ARG A 158 13.24 -6.61 5.46
C ARG A 158 12.23 -5.75 6.22
N ALA A 159 12.19 -4.45 5.93
CA ALA A 159 11.06 -3.56 6.23
C ALA A 159 10.35 -3.22 4.91
N GLU A 160 9.01 -3.17 4.88
CA GLU A 160 8.29 -2.81 3.63
C GLU A 160 8.56 -1.34 3.27
N ARG A 161 8.19 -0.42 4.16
CA ARG A 161 8.39 1.03 4.04
C ARG A 161 8.41 1.67 5.43
N LEU A 162 9.12 2.79 5.56
CA LEU A 162 8.98 3.69 6.71
C LEU A 162 7.88 4.69 6.38
N LEU A 163 6.94 4.86 7.29
CA LEU A 163 5.93 5.90 7.19
C LEU A 163 6.13 6.95 8.28
N PRO A 164 5.96 8.23 7.96
CA PRO A 164 5.77 9.28 8.96
C PRO A 164 4.74 8.86 10.03
N TYR A 165 5.07 9.05 11.31
CA TYR A 165 4.21 8.81 12.46
C TYR A 165 4.13 10.05 13.37
N LYS A 166 3.03 10.17 14.12
CA LYS A 166 2.74 11.32 14.98
C LYS A 166 3.94 11.70 15.87
N ASN A 167 4.12 13.01 16.10
CA ASN A 167 5.16 13.60 16.96
C ASN A 167 6.60 13.26 16.52
N ASP A 168 6.94 13.54 15.25
CA ASP A 168 8.30 13.37 14.69
C ASP A 168 8.86 11.95 14.80
N LYS A 169 7.99 10.93 14.69
CA LYS A 169 8.38 9.51 14.69
C LYS A 169 8.22 8.86 13.33
N TYR A 170 8.71 7.64 13.20
CA TYR A 170 8.47 6.79 12.04
C TYR A 170 7.94 5.43 12.49
N ILE A 171 7.06 4.86 11.69
CA ILE A 171 6.48 3.54 11.90
C ILE A 171 6.81 2.65 10.70
N PHE A 172 7.16 1.40 10.96
CA PHE A 172 7.42 0.41 9.92
C PHE A 172 7.14 -1.00 10.42
N SER A 173 6.75 -1.87 9.51
CA SER A 173 6.66 -3.32 9.73
C SER A 173 7.96 -4.00 9.31
N TYR A 174 8.32 -5.09 9.99
CA TYR A 174 9.48 -5.90 9.62
C TYR A 174 9.33 -7.36 10.06
N LEU A 175 10.13 -8.25 9.44
CA LEU A 175 10.17 -9.68 9.78
C LEU A 175 11.43 -10.05 10.58
N THR A 176 11.25 -10.73 11.71
CA THR A 176 12.32 -11.51 12.38
C THR A 176 12.24 -12.97 11.98
N THR A 177 13.39 -13.63 11.94
CA THR A 177 13.49 -15.09 11.78
C THR A 177 14.30 -15.66 12.94
N ASP A 178 13.69 -16.54 13.71
CA ASP A 178 14.38 -17.42 14.64
C ASP A 178 14.83 -18.66 13.88
N THR A 179 16.15 -18.82 13.72
CA THR A 179 16.74 -19.94 13.00
C THR A 179 16.75 -21.24 13.81
N THR A 180 16.65 -21.15 15.14
CA THR A 180 16.65 -22.32 16.03
C THR A 180 15.28 -22.97 16.08
N GLU A 181 14.22 -22.16 16.16
CA GLU A 181 12.84 -22.63 16.13
C GLU A 181 12.27 -22.69 14.71
N ASN A 182 13.05 -22.30 13.70
CA ASN A 182 12.61 -22.16 12.31
C ASN A 182 11.30 -21.37 12.24
N LYS A 183 11.23 -20.23 12.92
CA LYS A 183 10.01 -19.45 13.15
C LYS A 183 10.17 -18.03 12.65
N ARG A 184 9.13 -17.47 12.03
CA ARG A 184 9.08 -16.08 11.59
C ARG A 184 8.05 -15.30 12.37
N THR A 185 8.39 -14.08 12.76
CA THR A 185 7.48 -13.19 13.46
C THR A 185 7.41 -11.85 12.73
N GLU A 186 6.19 -11.40 12.47
CA GLU A 186 5.92 -10.05 11.97
C GLU A 186 5.89 -9.09 13.15
N ASN A 187 6.54 -7.95 12.99
CA ASN A 187 6.69 -6.96 14.03
C ASN A 187 6.35 -5.58 13.47
N LEU A 188 5.89 -4.72 14.36
CA LEU A 188 5.68 -3.31 14.13
C LEU A 188 6.64 -2.54 15.04
N CYS A 189 7.39 -1.61 14.45
CA CYS A 189 8.32 -0.77 15.18
C CYS A 189 7.93 0.69 15.03
N ILE A 190 8.08 1.44 16.12
CA ILE A 190 8.06 2.90 16.10
C ILE A 190 9.42 3.38 16.59
N ILE A 191 10.05 4.23 15.80
CA ILE A 191 11.29 4.92 16.14
C ILE A 191 11.04 6.42 16.24
N ASP A 192 11.77 7.10 17.12
CA ASP A 192 11.79 8.56 17.12
C ASP A 192 12.65 9.13 15.99
N SER A 193 12.72 10.46 15.91
CA SER A 193 13.52 11.17 14.91
C SER A 193 15.02 10.90 15.00
N THR A 194 15.52 10.33 16.10
CA THR A 194 16.93 9.93 16.26
C THR A 194 17.19 8.48 15.82
N GLY A 195 16.12 7.72 15.55
CA GLY A 195 16.18 6.29 15.28
C GLY A 195 16.12 5.41 16.54
N ALA A 196 15.90 6.00 17.71
CA ALA A 196 15.73 5.22 18.93
C ALA A 196 14.36 4.53 18.93
N VAL A 197 14.34 3.25 19.31
CA VAL A 197 13.11 2.45 19.39
C VAL A 197 12.24 2.97 20.52
N VAL A 198 11.06 3.48 20.17
CA VAL A 198 10.01 3.91 21.11
C VAL A 198 9.10 2.73 21.43
N LEU A 199 8.78 1.93 20.42
CA LEU A 199 7.96 0.73 20.55
C LEU A 199 8.49 -0.36 19.63
N ASN A 200 8.48 -1.58 20.12
CA ASN A 200 8.54 -2.77 19.30
C ASN A 200 7.44 -3.75 19.73
N TYR A 201 6.56 -4.11 18.80
CA TYR A 201 5.38 -4.92 19.06
C TYR A 201 5.28 -6.09 18.07
N GLY A 202 5.25 -7.31 18.57
CA GLY A 202 5.04 -8.51 17.75
C GLY A 202 3.57 -8.64 17.34
N LEU A 203 3.30 -8.76 16.04
CA LEU A 203 1.95 -8.77 15.48
C LEU A 203 1.22 -10.13 15.64
N GLY A 204 1.90 -11.15 16.16
CA GLY A 204 1.30 -12.46 16.47
C GLY A 204 2.32 -13.47 17.00
N ASN A 205 1.87 -14.71 17.21
CA ASN A 205 2.66 -15.79 17.81
C ASN A 205 3.78 -16.35 16.91
N GLY A 206 4.09 -15.69 15.79
CA GLY A 206 4.95 -16.18 14.72
C GLY A 206 4.37 -17.41 14.00
N TYR A 207 4.88 -17.69 12.80
CA TYR A 207 4.53 -18.87 12.02
C TYR A 207 5.80 -19.66 11.69
N GLU A 208 5.67 -20.98 11.60
CA GLU A 208 6.78 -21.83 11.15
C GLU A 208 7.24 -21.38 9.77
N LYS A 209 8.55 -21.21 9.61
CA LYS A 209 9.19 -20.98 8.32
C LYS A 209 8.98 -22.27 7.51
N PRO A 210 8.33 -22.19 6.33
CA PRO A 210 8.19 -23.37 5.47
C PRO A 210 9.57 -23.95 5.19
N THR A 211 9.76 -25.24 5.46
CA THR A 211 11.01 -25.96 5.17
C THR A 211 11.29 -25.91 3.66
N ASP A 212 12.56 -25.77 3.28
CA ASP A 212 13.01 -25.74 1.88
C ASP A 212 12.41 -26.93 1.11
N TYR A 213 11.46 -26.70 0.18
CA TYR A 213 10.92 -27.77 -0.66
C TYR A 213 11.92 -28.11 -1.77
N LEU A 214 12.45 -29.35 -1.73
CA LEU A 214 13.07 -30.03 -2.85
C LEU A 214 11.96 -30.74 -3.64
N LEU A 215 11.39 -30.10 -4.65
CA LEU A 215 10.47 -30.74 -5.57
C LEU A 215 11.28 -31.26 -6.78
N LEU A 216 11.34 -32.58 -6.96
CA LEU A 216 12.05 -33.21 -8.09
C LEU A 216 13.53 -32.78 -8.24
N GLY A 217 14.22 -32.55 -7.13
CA GLY A 217 15.63 -32.12 -7.13
C GLY A 217 15.85 -30.65 -7.51
N LYS A 218 14.78 -29.87 -7.70
CA LYS A 218 14.86 -28.42 -7.91
C LYS A 218 14.47 -27.69 -6.63
N ARG A 219 15.29 -26.72 -6.22
CA ARG A 219 14.98 -25.76 -5.17
C ARG A 219 13.99 -24.76 -5.76
N LEU A 220 12.71 -24.83 -5.36
CA LEU A 220 11.74 -23.83 -5.79
C LEU A 220 12.02 -22.51 -5.05
N PRO A 221 12.07 -21.35 -5.74
CA PRO A 221 12.13 -20.07 -5.05
C PRO A 221 10.88 -19.93 -4.18
N MET A 222 11.09 -19.70 -2.89
CA MET A 222 10.03 -19.48 -1.90
C MET A 222 9.03 -18.42 -2.41
N PRO A 223 7.71 -18.57 -2.20
CA PRO A 223 6.87 -17.37 -2.12
C PRO A 223 7.52 -16.47 -1.05
N ARG A 224 7.94 -15.27 -1.46
CA ARG A 224 8.64 -14.34 -0.57
C ARG A 224 7.78 -14.17 0.69
N PRO A 225 8.31 -14.33 1.92
CA PRO A 225 7.53 -13.97 3.09
C PRO A 225 7.24 -12.47 3.01
N PHE A 226 5.97 -12.11 2.82
CA PHE A 226 5.57 -10.72 2.72
C PHE A 226 5.69 -10.10 4.11
N VAL A 227 6.40 -8.99 4.21
CA VAL A 227 6.38 -8.20 5.44
C VAL A 227 4.96 -7.59 5.50
N ALA A 228 4.41 -7.44 6.71
CA ALA A 228 3.05 -6.93 6.87
C ALA A 228 2.89 -5.60 6.10
N ALA A 229 1.89 -5.52 5.22
CA ALA A 229 1.64 -4.34 4.40
C ALA A 229 1.17 -3.20 5.31
N LEU A 230 1.91 -2.09 5.36
CA LEU A 230 1.60 -0.95 6.22
C LEU A 230 1.11 0.22 5.35
N TYR A 231 -0.05 0.79 5.70
CA TYR A 231 -0.58 1.97 5.03
C TYR A 231 -1.32 2.87 6.03
N LYS A 232 -1.57 4.12 5.62
CA LYS A 232 -2.31 5.11 6.42
C LYS A 232 -3.72 5.27 5.83
N TYR A 233 -4.72 5.35 6.69
CA TYR A 233 -6.08 5.73 6.34
C TYR A 233 -6.58 6.72 7.39
N ASN A 234 -6.96 7.93 6.96
CA ASN A 234 -7.22 9.05 7.85
C ASN A 234 -6.06 9.22 8.85
N ASP A 235 -6.32 9.34 10.15
CA ASP A 235 -5.28 9.45 11.19
C ASP A 235 -4.86 8.11 11.81
N GLU A 236 -5.26 7.00 11.18
CA GLU A 236 -4.99 5.63 11.61
C GLU A 236 -3.95 4.95 10.72
N TYR A 237 -3.23 4.00 11.33
CA TYR A 237 -2.27 3.14 10.63
C TYR A 237 -2.85 1.74 10.56
N ARG A 238 -2.94 1.24 9.35
CA ARG A 238 -3.47 -0.09 9.04
C ARG A 238 -2.32 -1.01 8.70
N PHE A 239 -2.40 -2.25 9.13
CA PHE A 239 -1.47 -3.29 8.73
C PHE A 239 -2.21 -4.55 8.28
N ALA A 240 -1.83 -5.10 7.14
CA ALA A 240 -2.25 -6.42 6.70
C ALA A 240 -1.14 -7.41 7.01
N ASN A 241 -1.48 -8.53 7.64
CA ASN A 241 -0.46 -9.55 7.96
C ASN A 241 0.16 -10.15 6.69
N GLY A 242 1.29 -10.84 6.81
CA GLY A 242 2.01 -11.42 5.67
C GLY A 242 1.28 -12.58 4.98
N ARG A 243 0.24 -13.15 5.62
CA ARG A 243 -0.72 -14.06 4.97
C ARG A 243 -1.79 -13.34 4.17
N PHE A 244 -1.94 -12.04 4.41
CA PHE A 244 -2.97 -11.19 3.83
C PHE A 244 -4.39 -11.71 4.10
N ASP A 245 -4.61 -12.29 5.28
CA ASP A 245 -5.93 -12.80 5.70
C ASP A 245 -6.71 -11.80 6.54
N THR A 246 -6.01 -10.84 7.17
CA THR A 246 -6.63 -9.88 8.08
C THR A 246 -5.92 -8.55 7.99
N VAL A 247 -6.70 -7.48 7.88
CA VAL A 247 -6.25 -6.09 8.03
C VAL A 247 -6.67 -5.60 9.41
N PHE A 248 -5.72 -5.02 10.11
CA PHE A 248 -5.91 -4.47 11.44
C PHE A 248 -5.64 -2.96 11.42
N THR A 249 -6.30 -2.20 12.29
CA THR A 249 -5.79 -0.89 12.71
C THR A 249 -4.98 -1.04 13.97
N TYR A 250 -3.85 -0.36 13.97
CA TYR A 250 -3.01 -0.17 15.13
C TYR A 250 -3.60 0.91 16.06
N LEU A 251 -3.71 0.58 17.35
CA LEU A 251 -4.29 1.45 18.36
C LEU A 251 -3.21 2.15 19.21
N PRO A 252 -3.46 3.36 19.73
CA PRO A 252 -2.47 4.13 20.51
C PRO A 252 -1.96 3.46 21.78
N ASP A 253 -2.74 2.54 22.35
CA ASP A 253 -2.40 1.75 23.54
C ASP A 253 -1.53 0.53 23.22
N TYR A 254 -0.96 0.48 22.00
CA TYR A 254 -0.20 -0.65 21.49
C TYR A 254 -1.06 -1.90 21.20
N GLY A 255 -2.39 -1.75 21.19
CA GLY A 255 -3.33 -2.76 20.74
C GLY A 255 -3.50 -2.80 19.22
N LYS A 256 -4.34 -3.72 18.78
CA LYS A 256 -4.81 -3.82 17.41
C LYS A 256 -6.30 -4.14 17.39
N LYS A 257 -6.98 -3.70 16.32
CA LYS A 257 -8.39 -4.02 16.06
C LYS A 257 -8.55 -4.52 14.64
N GLU A 258 -9.19 -5.67 14.47
CA GLU A 258 -9.56 -6.21 13.16
C GLU A 258 -10.51 -5.27 12.43
N CYS A 259 -10.23 -5.02 11.16
CA CYS A 259 -11.04 -4.19 10.26
C CYS A 259 -11.64 -5.04 9.14
N TYR A 260 -10.78 -5.78 8.46
CA TYR A 260 -11.13 -6.61 7.32
C TYR A 260 -10.59 -8.03 7.53
N VAL A 261 -11.39 -9.04 7.20
CA VAL A 261 -10.96 -10.44 7.15
C VAL A 261 -11.22 -10.96 5.74
N MET A 262 -10.16 -11.43 5.07
CA MET A 262 -10.25 -12.03 3.74
C MET A 262 -10.65 -13.50 3.86
N GLU A 263 -11.84 -13.82 3.39
CA GLU A 263 -12.34 -15.19 3.29
C GLU A 263 -12.03 -15.76 1.90
N TYR A 264 -11.04 -16.64 1.84
CA TYR A 264 -10.53 -17.19 0.58
C TYR A 264 -11.38 -18.30 -0.04
N GLY A 265 -12.36 -18.85 0.70
CA GLY A 265 -13.20 -19.95 0.24
C GLY A 265 -12.36 -21.15 -0.23
N LYS A 266 -12.68 -21.68 -1.42
CA LYS A 266 -11.94 -22.82 -2.02
C LYS A 266 -10.47 -22.54 -2.36
N TYR A 267 -10.06 -21.27 -2.35
CA TYR A 267 -8.67 -20.87 -2.61
C TYR A 267 -7.82 -20.83 -1.33
N TYR A 268 -8.44 -21.10 -0.17
CA TYR A 268 -7.75 -21.22 1.10
C TYR A 268 -6.89 -22.49 1.13
N SER A 269 -5.68 -22.41 1.67
CA SER A 269 -4.88 -23.60 1.92
C SER A 269 -3.99 -23.48 3.16
N LEU A 270 -4.13 -24.47 4.06
CA LEU A 270 -3.60 -24.46 5.43
C LEU A 270 -2.12 -24.84 5.54
N THR A 271 -1.56 -25.57 4.58
CA THR A 271 -0.21 -26.12 4.69
C THR A 271 0.59 -25.79 3.46
N TYR A 272 1.84 -25.32 3.57
CA TYR A 272 2.72 -25.13 2.40
C TYR A 272 3.11 -26.46 1.71
N GLU A 273 2.68 -27.59 2.28
CA GLU A 273 3.16 -28.94 2.00
C GLU A 273 2.54 -29.63 0.78
N THR A 274 1.50 -29.05 0.16
CA THR A 274 0.82 -29.72 -0.97
C THR A 274 1.33 -29.24 -2.32
N LEU A 275 1.40 -30.18 -3.28
CA LEU A 275 1.59 -29.98 -4.73
C LEU A 275 0.57 -29.02 -5.37
N GLU A 276 -0.31 -28.39 -4.60
CA GLU A 276 -1.37 -27.48 -5.05
C GLU A 276 -0.99 -25.99 -4.93
N TYR A 277 0.30 -25.67 -4.82
CA TYR A 277 0.80 -24.29 -4.80
C TYR A 277 0.27 -23.43 -5.97
N GLU A 278 0.06 -24.04 -7.14
CA GLU A 278 -0.47 -23.38 -8.33
C GLU A 278 -1.96 -23.01 -8.24
N LYS A 279 -2.69 -23.55 -7.25
CA LYS A 279 -4.13 -23.31 -7.03
C LYS A 279 -4.43 -22.27 -5.95
N ARG A 280 -3.41 -21.65 -5.34
CA ARG A 280 -3.56 -20.66 -4.25
C ARG A 280 -3.57 -19.23 -4.76
N ILE A 281 -4.30 -18.39 -4.03
CA ILE A 281 -4.15 -16.93 -4.08
C ILE A 281 -3.06 -16.56 -3.09
N ASP A 282 -2.04 -15.86 -3.56
CA ASP A 282 -0.99 -15.30 -2.71
C ASP A 282 -1.16 -13.79 -2.62
N ALA A 283 -0.74 -13.19 -1.51
CA ALA A 283 -0.54 -11.75 -1.46
C ALA A 283 0.48 -11.34 -2.54
N SER A 284 0.28 -10.17 -3.15
CA SER A 284 1.28 -9.65 -4.11
C SER A 284 2.62 -9.44 -3.41
N ALA A 285 3.72 -9.55 -4.18
CA ALA A 285 5.06 -9.18 -3.71
C ALA A 285 5.23 -7.70 -3.35
N ASN A 286 4.21 -6.89 -3.63
CA ASN A 286 4.09 -5.52 -3.19
C ASN A 286 2.61 -5.28 -2.82
N PRO A 287 2.15 -5.76 -1.64
CA PRO A 287 0.75 -5.66 -1.26
C PRO A 287 0.39 -4.18 -1.10
N GLN A 288 -0.20 -3.61 -2.14
CA GLN A 288 -0.70 -2.26 -2.16
C GLN A 288 -2.14 -2.28 -1.68
N LEU A 289 -2.38 -1.65 -0.54
CA LEU A 289 -3.71 -1.36 -0.03
C LEU A 289 -3.90 0.14 -0.05
N MET A 290 -5.07 0.54 -0.52
CA MET A 290 -5.48 1.91 -0.65
C MET A 290 -6.90 1.99 -0.13
N GLU A 291 -7.09 2.74 0.96
CA GLU A 291 -8.36 2.85 1.64
C GLU A 291 -8.82 4.30 1.63
N THR A 292 -10.08 4.49 1.28
CA THR A 292 -10.79 5.78 1.29
C THR A 292 -12.08 5.60 2.09
N ASP A 293 -12.86 6.66 2.25
CA ASP A 293 -14.18 6.55 2.88
C ASP A 293 -15.16 5.74 2.00
N ASP A 294 -14.93 5.69 0.69
CA ASP A 294 -15.81 5.03 -0.29
C ASP A 294 -15.41 3.59 -0.60
N PHE A 295 -14.12 3.26 -0.56
CA PHE A 295 -13.64 1.93 -0.97
C PHE A 295 -12.37 1.47 -0.25
N LEU A 296 -12.14 0.16 -0.28
CA LEU A 296 -10.84 -0.46 -0.05
C LEU A 296 -10.40 -1.13 -1.36
N LEU A 297 -9.24 -0.72 -1.87
CA LEU A 297 -8.61 -1.29 -3.05
C LEU A 297 -7.37 -2.05 -2.62
N PHE A 298 -7.20 -3.28 -3.12
CA PHE A 298 -6.03 -4.09 -2.79
C PHE A 298 -5.61 -5.01 -3.93
N ARG A 299 -4.31 -5.31 -3.95
CA ARG A 299 -3.68 -6.15 -4.97
C ARG A 299 -3.42 -7.57 -4.46
N MET A 300 -3.73 -8.58 -5.27
CA MET A 300 -3.47 -9.99 -4.97
C MET A 300 -3.00 -10.75 -6.21
N SER A 301 -2.21 -11.80 -6.04
CA SER A 301 -1.85 -12.69 -7.15
C SER A 301 -2.87 -13.83 -7.25
N LEU A 302 -3.55 -13.97 -8.39
CA LEU A 302 -4.46 -15.10 -8.62
C LEU A 302 -3.70 -16.36 -9.06
N PRO A 303 -4.21 -17.56 -8.73
CA PRO A 303 -3.65 -18.80 -9.24
C PRO A 303 -3.75 -18.88 -10.77
N THR A 304 -2.78 -19.57 -11.40
CA THR A 304 -2.63 -19.62 -12.87
C THR A 304 -3.89 -20.13 -13.57
N GLU A 305 -4.60 -21.10 -12.99
CA GLU A 305 -5.88 -21.60 -13.53
C GLU A 305 -6.95 -20.50 -13.58
N VAL A 306 -7.01 -19.65 -12.55
CA VAL A 306 -7.95 -18.52 -12.52
C VAL A 306 -7.54 -17.47 -13.54
N TRP A 307 -6.24 -17.15 -13.61
CA TRP A 307 -5.72 -16.20 -14.57
C TRP A 307 -5.91 -16.62 -16.03
N THR A 308 -5.60 -17.87 -16.36
CA THR A 308 -5.71 -18.43 -17.72
C THR A 308 -7.14 -18.42 -18.24
N MET A 309 -8.15 -18.60 -17.37
CA MET A 309 -9.56 -18.45 -17.75
C MET A 309 -9.88 -17.05 -18.30
N TYR A 310 -9.14 -16.01 -17.88
CA TYR A 310 -9.44 -14.62 -18.21
C TYR A 310 -8.51 -14.00 -19.26
N ASN A 311 -7.24 -14.43 -19.38
CA ASN A 311 -6.24 -13.70 -20.19
C ASN A 311 -5.42 -14.51 -21.22
N GLY A 312 -5.55 -15.85 -21.26
CA GLY A 312 -4.70 -16.72 -22.08
C GLY A 312 -3.30 -16.91 -21.46
N ALA A 313 -2.68 -18.07 -21.68
CA ALA A 313 -1.58 -18.61 -20.88
C ALA A 313 -0.31 -17.75 -20.80
N ASP A 314 0.02 -17.24 -19.60
CA ASP A 314 1.15 -17.69 -18.76
C ASP A 314 1.26 -16.82 -17.47
N GLY A 315 1.54 -17.46 -16.32
CA GLY A 315 1.94 -16.80 -15.07
C GLY A 315 0.85 -16.45 -14.04
N LYS A 316 1.26 -16.24 -12.78
CA LYS A 316 0.47 -15.53 -11.76
C LYS A 316 0.47 -14.05 -12.12
N ALA A 317 -0.70 -13.42 -12.14
CA ALA A 317 -0.79 -11.98 -12.33
C ALA A 317 -1.40 -11.31 -11.10
N ASP A 318 -0.81 -10.17 -10.77
CA ASP A 318 -1.34 -9.27 -9.76
C ASP A 318 -2.60 -8.58 -10.30
N VAL A 319 -3.71 -8.83 -9.63
CA VAL A 319 -5.02 -8.25 -9.94
C VAL A 319 -5.45 -7.27 -8.86
N LEU A 320 -6.38 -6.39 -9.20
CA LEU A 320 -6.98 -5.43 -8.27
C LEU A 320 -8.37 -5.89 -7.85
N PHE A 321 -8.59 -5.95 -6.55
CA PHE A 321 -9.91 -6.06 -5.95
C PHE A 321 -10.33 -4.72 -5.38
N LEU A 322 -11.59 -4.37 -5.58
CA LEU A 322 -12.22 -3.22 -4.96
C LEU A 322 -13.40 -3.68 -4.10
N TYR A 323 -13.35 -3.33 -2.83
CA TYR A 323 -14.49 -3.39 -1.93
C TYR A 323 -15.13 -2.02 -1.86
N ASP A 324 -16.33 -1.89 -2.40
CA ASP A 324 -17.15 -0.68 -2.25
C ASP A 324 -17.78 -0.68 -0.86
N LYS A 325 -17.46 0.34 -0.05
CA LYS A 325 -17.94 0.46 1.34
C LYS A 325 -19.41 0.88 1.43
N THR A 326 -19.93 1.52 0.38
CA THR A 326 -21.34 1.95 0.29
C THR A 326 -22.23 0.77 -0.09
N ASP A 327 -21.88 0.08 -1.18
CA ASP A 327 -22.63 -1.07 -1.70
C ASP A 327 -22.30 -2.38 -0.95
N LYS A 328 -21.27 -2.35 -0.08
CA LYS A 328 -20.71 -3.50 0.65
C LYS A 328 -20.37 -4.67 -0.27
N LYS A 329 -19.88 -4.36 -1.47
CA LYS A 329 -19.63 -5.34 -2.53
C LYS A 329 -18.15 -5.42 -2.85
N LEU A 330 -17.62 -6.63 -2.85
CA LEU A 330 -16.29 -6.93 -3.37
C LEU A 330 -16.37 -7.32 -4.85
N SER A 331 -15.53 -6.71 -5.67
CA SER A 331 -15.40 -6.98 -7.10
C SER A 331 -13.94 -7.06 -7.52
N LEU A 332 -13.63 -8.06 -8.34
CA LEU A 332 -12.39 -8.11 -9.12
C LEU A 332 -12.49 -7.11 -10.29
N LEU A 333 -11.51 -6.23 -10.42
CA LEU A 333 -11.42 -5.33 -11.57
C LEU A 333 -11.06 -6.16 -12.80
N LYS A 334 -11.86 -6.02 -13.85
CA LYS A 334 -11.60 -6.69 -15.12
C LYS A 334 -10.29 -6.18 -15.73
N PRO A 335 -9.48 -7.08 -16.33
CA PRO A 335 -8.32 -6.68 -17.10
C PRO A 335 -8.66 -5.71 -18.24
N ASP A 336 -7.85 -4.68 -18.41
CA ASP A 336 -7.94 -3.79 -19.57
C ASP A 336 -7.57 -4.55 -20.85
N LYS A 337 -8.02 -4.06 -22.01
CA LYS A 337 -7.82 -4.77 -23.28
C LYS A 337 -6.38 -4.72 -23.80
N GLN A 338 -5.62 -3.69 -23.43
CA GLN A 338 -4.34 -3.37 -24.04
C GLN A 338 -3.21 -4.08 -23.30
N ASN A 339 -3.14 -3.89 -21.98
CA ASN A 339 -2.09 -4.43 -21.13
C ASN A 339 -2.52 -5.69 -20.37
N LYS A 340 -3.81 -6.05 -20.42
CA LYS A 340 -4.39 -7.19 -19.69
C LYS A 340 -4.16 -7.07 -18.18
N ILE A 341 -4.10 -5.85 -17.65
CA ILE A 341 -3.94 -5.55 -16.22
C ILE A 341 -5.29 -5.13 -15.66
N SER A 342 -5.67 -5.69 -14.51
CA SER A 342 -6.89 -5.26 -13.79
C SER A 342 -6.86 -3.75 -13.53
N SER A 343 -7.79 -3.02 -14.14
CA SER A 343 -7.80 -1.55 -14.18
C SER A 343 -9.22 -1.00 -14.04
N PHE A 344 -9.33 0.25 -13.60
CA PHE A 344 -10.55 1.03 -13.77
C PHE A 344 -10.70 1.44 -15.24
N VAL A 345 -11.94 1.45 -15.72
CA VAL A 345 -12.28 2.03 -17.03
C VAL A 345 -12.29 3.54 -16.88
N ASN A 346 -11.42 4.23 -17.63
CA ASN A 346 -11.38 5.68 -17.59
C ASN A 346 -12.44 6.29 -18.53
N ASP A 347 -13.62 6.51 -17.97
CA ASP A 347 -14.75 7.17 -18.61
C ASP A 347 -14.81 8.69 -18.34
N ILE A 348 -13.84 9.25 -17.61
CA ILE A 348 -13.79 10.68 -17.31
C ILE A 348 -13.38 11.47 -18.56
N ASP A 349 -12.37 11.01 -19.29
CA ASP A 349 -11.89 11.62 -20.52
C ASP A 349 -11.75 10.63 -21.69
N GLY A 350 -12.08 9.35 -21.48
CA GLY A 350 -11.91 8.30 -22.48
C GLY A 350 -10.44 7.93 -22.77
N GLY A 351 -9.54 8.27 -21.85
CA GLY A 351 -8.10 8.03 -21.92
C GLY A 351 -7.67 6.64 -21.48
N ALA A 352 -6.44 6.54 -20.98
CA ALA A 352 -5.85 5.30 -20.51
C ALA A 352 -6.64 4.69 -19.35
N ALA A 353 -6.75 3.36 -19.33
CA ALA A 353 -7.29 2.63 -18.18
C ALA A 353 -6.42 2.86 -16.95
N PHE A 354 -7.04 2.98 -15.78
CA PHE A 354 -6.34 3.40 -14.57
C PHE A 354 -6.00 2.22 -13.66
N THR A 355 -4.71 1.95 -13.47
CA THR A 355 -4.18 0.99 -12.49
C THR A 355 -3.39 1.76 -11.44
N PRO A 356 -3.99 2.13 -10.29
CA PRO A 356 -3.28 2.87 -9.26
C PRO A 356 -2.12 2.06 -8.68
N PHE A 357 -0.99 2.75 -8.48
CA PHE A 357 0.24 2.23 -7.89
C PHE A 357 0.62 2.94 -6.58
N TYR A 358 0.23 4.20 -6.43
CA TYR A 358 0.49 5.00 -5.24
C TYR A 358 -0.70 5.90 -4.91
N MET A 359 -0.86 6.24 -3.64
CA MET A 359 -1.88 7.17 -3.18
C MET A 359 -1.26 8.15 -2.18
N LYS A 360 -1.55 9.44 -2.37
CA LYS A 360 -1.31 10.48 -1.38
C LYS A 360 -2.59 11.27 -1.22
N ASP A 361 -3.08 11.34 0.01
CA ASP A 361 -4.32 12.01 0.37
C ASP A 361 -5.48 11.56 -0.55
N ASN A 362 -6.08 12.47 -1.29
CA ASN A 362 -7.17 12.17 -2.23
C ASN A 362 -6.71 12.01 -3.69
N ILE A 363 -5.42 11.77 -3.95
CA ILE A 363 -4.89 11.57 -5.29
C ILE A 363 -4.27 10.18 -5.40
N MET A 364 -4.72 9.42 -6.41
CA MET A 364 -4.10 8.16 -6.81
C MET A 364 -3.25 8.38 -8.07
N TYR A 365 -2.13 7.68 -8.16
CA TYR A 365 -1.17 7.84 -9.24
C TYR A 365 -0.91 6.51 -9.94
N GLN A 366 -0.75 6.59 -11.25
CA GLN A 366 -0.21 5.55 -12.13
C GLN A 366 0.94 6.14 -12.93
N ILE A 367 1.93 5.30 -13.25
CA ILE A 367 3.01 5.65 -14.17
C ILE A 367 2.79 4.84 -15.44
N ILE A 368 2.81 5.52 -16.57
CA ILE A 368 2.64 4.92 -17.90
C ILE A 368 3.93 5.21 -18.67
N ASP A 369 4.64 4.16 -19.12
CA ASP A 369 5.81 4.36 -19.97
C ASP A 369 5.44 5.07 -21.28
N ALA A 370 6.38 5.79 -21.87
CA ALA A 370 6.10 6.66 -23.02
C ALA A 370 5.54 5.89 -24.22
N MET A 371 6.02 4.67 -24.47
CA MET A 371 5.55 3.84 -25.57
C MET A 371 4.08 3.45 -25.38
N THR A 372 3.75 2.86 -24.23
CA THR A 372 2.37 2.52 -23.89
C THR A 372 1.48 3.76 -23.95
N PHE A 373 1.93 4.90 -23.42
CA PHE A 373 1.15 6.14 -23.45
C PHE A 373 0.84 6.61 -24.88
N ILE A 374 1.85 6.61 -25.77
CA ILE A 374 1.69 6.99 -27.17
C ILE A 374 0.74 6.04 -27.89
N GLU A 375 0.86 4.73 -27.66
CA GLU A 375 -0.02 3.72 -28.27
C GLU A 375 -1.46 3.86 -27.80
N THR A 376 -1.68 3.98 -26.49
CA THR A 376 -3.01 4.23 -25.91
C THR A 376 -3.61 5.53 -26.42
N ALA A 377 -2.82 6.61 -26.54
CA ALA A 377 -3.31 7.91 -27.00
C ALA A 377 -3.91 7.86 -28.41
N ARG A 378 -3.36 7.04 -29.31
CA ARG A 378 -3.85 6.87 -30.70
C ARG A 378 -5.27 6.31 -30.78
N GLU A 379 -5.63 5.47 -29.81
CA GLU A 379 -6.95 4.83 -29.73
C GLU A 379 -7.88 5.50 -28.73
N SER A 380 -7.35 6.39 -27.88
CA SER A 380 -8.08 7.07 -26.83
C SER A 380 -9.04 8.15 -27.34
N GLY A 381 -10.08 8.42 -26.56
CA GLY A 381 -10.97 9.57 -26.74
C GLY A 381 -10.46 10.86 -26.09
N SER A 382 -9.29 10.85 -25.44
CA SER A 382 -8.77 11.96 -24.64
C SER A 382 -7.94 12.94 -25.47
N PRO A 383 -8.39 14.20 -25.68
CA PRO A 383 -7.59 15.20 -26.38
C PRO A 383 -6.31 15.56 -25.62
N GLN A 384 -6.32 15.48 -24.28
CA GLN A 384 -5.13 15.75 -23.47
C GLN A 384 -4.04 14.71 -23.77
N MET A 385 -4.38 13.42 -23.78
CA MET A 385 -3.42 12.36 -24.12
C MET A 385 -2.89 12.53 -25.53
N GLN A 386 -3.76 12.77 -26.51
CA GLN A 386 -3.36 12.95 -27.91
C GLN A 386 -2.37 14.12 -28.09
N ASN A 387 -2.63 15.25 -27.42
CA ASN A 387 -1.76 16.42 -27.46
C ASN A 387 -0.40 16.16 -26.81
N ILE A 388 -0.36 15.45 -25.67
CA ILE A 388 0.88 15.09 -24.99
C ILE A 388 1.66 14.09 -25.86
N ALA A 389 1.01 13.03 -26.35
CA ALA A 389 1.65 11.99 -27.15
C ALA A 389 2.28 12.53 -28.44
N ALA A 390 1.72 13.60 -29.04
CA ALA A 390 2.31 14.27 -30.20
C ALA A 390 3.69 14.92 -29.92
N GLN A 391 4.07 15.07 -28.65
CA GLN A 391 5.34 15.67 -28.21
C GLN A 391 6.33 14.63 -27.66
N LEU A 392 5.91 13.37 -27.54
CA LEU A 392 6.72 12.29 -26.97
C LEU A 392 7.32 11.39 -28.06
N THR A 393 8.43 10.75 -27.69
CA THR A 393 9.07 9.65 -28.42
C THR A 393 9.11 8.39 -27.56
N ASP A 394 9.50 7.26 -28.14
CA ASP A 394 9.74 6.01 -27.44
C ASP A 394 10.86 6.09 -26.38
N GLU A 395 11.80 7.01 -26.57
CA GLU A 395 12.88 7.33 -25.61
C GLU A 395 12.47 8.35 -24.54
N SER A 396 11.23 8.86 -24.57
CA SER A 396 10.76 9.80 -23.57
C SER A 396 10.57 9.12 -22.21
N ASN A 397 10.76 9.90 -21.14
CA ASN A 397 10.42 9.51 -19.79
C ASN A 397 8.91 9.22 -19.67
N PRO A 398 8.51 8.43 -18.66
CA PRO A 398 7.12 8.10 -18.42
C PRO A 398 6.21 9.32 -18.20
N VAL A 399 4.91 9.10 -18.41
CA VAL A 399 3.85 10.05 -18.07
C VAL A 399 3.18 9.60 -16.77
N ILE A 400 3.04 10.52 -15.82
CA ILE A 400 2.27 10.28 -14.60
C ILE A 400 0.80 10.55 -14.90
N MET A 401 -0.07 9.59 -14.63
CA MET A 401 -1.51 9.79 -14.59
C MET A 401 -1.92 10.02 -13.13
N ALA A 402 -2.37 11.23 -12.83
CA ALA A 402 -2.87 11.63 -11.52
C ALA A 402 -4.41 11.67 -11.53
N VAL A 403 -5.03 10.92 -10.62
CA VAL A 403 -6.48 10.80 -10.51
C VAL A 403 -6.92 11.34 -9.17
N ARG A 404 -7.75 12.39 -9.20
CA ARG A 404 -8.30 13.01 -8.00
C ARG A 404 -9.61 12.33 -7.61
N LEU A 405 -9.70 11.88 -6.37
CA LEU A 405 -10.89 11.30 -5.77
C LEU A 405 -11.95 12.36 -5.47
N LYS A 406 -13.20 11.92 -5.26
CA LYS A 406 -14.33 12.80 -4.93
C LYS A 406 -14.35 13.23 -3.46
#